data_AF-A0A1I7Z265-F1
#
_entry.id   AF-A0A1I7Z265-F1
#
_cell.length_a   1.000
_cell.length_b   1.000
_cell.length_c   1.000
_cell.angle_alpha   90.00
_cell.angle_beta   90.00
_cell.angle_gamma   90.00
#
_symmetry.space_group_name_H-M   'P 1'
#
loop_
_entity.id
_entity.type
_entity.pdbx_description
1 polymer ?
#
loop_
_entity_poly.entity_id
_entity_poly.type
_entity_poly.pdbx_seq_one_letter_code
_entity_poly.pdbx_strand_id
1 'polypeptide(L)'
;MKFPVLCLFLLFHVAAPCLNQFPGGGSPDDSPRRRKPPTLPSPSSPDPSPETTPNTTSSPTPSFTCLGPGNNPGIFIAASAKLRKDARFTGAKPTKECPCGGGTKFFFGENTESDWVKIRKNEKHAFELQCLNGKKPCFCVSDDECYESSEDDTKHIFASFCENGSCGVYMTCDEDDTDLKMVPTKDKGTEVEYNSYVNGEDLKPLPGPFKKITTVGCGECPKVTC
;
A
#
# COMPACT_ATOMS: atom_id res chain seq x y z
N MET A 1 31.95 -43.84 15.42
CA MET A 1 32.71 -43.62 14.18
C MET A 1 32.54 -42.16 13.79
N LYS A 2 33.65 -41.45 13.60
CA LYS A 2 33.73 -40.01 13.31
C LYS A 2 33.65 -39.81 11.79
N PHE A 3 32.78 -38.93 11.30
CA PHE A 3 32.85 -38.42 9.92
C PHE A 3 33.03 -36.89 9.95
N PRO A 4 34.10 -36.35 9.34
CA PRO A 4 34.39 -34.93 9.36
C PRO A 4 33.76 -34.20 8.17
N VAL A 5 33.29 -32.98 8.46
CA VAL A 5 33.56 -31.70 7.78
C VAL A 5 33.82 -31.77 6.26
N LEU A 6 32.93 -31.17 5.48
CA LEU A 6 33.33 -30.37 4.32
C LEU A 6 32.38 -29.17 4.16
N CYS A 7 32.84 -28.02 4.68
CA CYS A 7 32.26 -26.71 4.44
C CYS A 7 32.76 -26.21 3.07
N LEU A 8 31.88 -26.05 2.09
CA LEU A 8 32.19 -25.40 0.83
C LEU A 8 31.60 -23.98 0.86
N PHE A 9 32.40 -23.01 1.29
CA PHE A 9 32.07 -21.59 1.14
C PHE A 9 32.52 -21.13 -0.26
N LEU A 10 31.56 -20.87 -1.14
CA LEU A 10 31.79 -20.15 -2.39
C LEU A 10 31.47 -18.67 -2.17
N LEU A 11 32.52 -17.88 -1.92
CA LEU A 11 32.49 -16.42 -1.95
C LEU A 11 32.64 -15.96 -3.41
N PHE A 12 31.58 -15.43 -4.01
CA PHE A 12 31.69 -14.66 -5.25
C PHE A 12 31.69 -13.16 -4.91
N HIS A 13 32.87 -12.55 -5.04
CA HIS A 13 33.03 -11.11 -5.21
C HIS A 13 32.76 -10.77 -6.67
N VAL A 14 31.66 -10.06 -6.95
CA VAL A 14 31.47 -9.40 -8.25
C VAL A 14 31.58 -7.90 -8.02
N ALA A 15 32.76 -7.37 -8.32
CA ALA A 15 33.02 -5.94 -8.43
C ALA A 15 32.41 -5.42 -9.73
N ALA A 16 31.60 -4.36 -9.64
CA ALA A 16 31.10 -3.61 -10.79
C ALA A 16 32.07 -2.45 -11.11
N PRO A 17 32.55 -2.29 -12.36
CA PRO A 17 33.16 -1.05 -12.79
C PRO A 17 32.09 -0.09 -13.34
N CYS A 18 32.03 1.10 -12.74
CA CYS A 18 31.38 2.29 -13.27
C CYS A 18 32.14 2.78 -14.51
N LEU A 19 31.45 2.96 -15.65
CA LEU A 19 31.91 3.81 -16.75
C LEU A 19 30.73 4.58 -17.33
N ASN A 20 30.56 5.82 -16.86
CA ASN A 20 29.80 6.86 -17.56
C ASN A 20 30.72 7.49 -18.61
N GLN A 21 30.37 7.34 -19.89
CA GLN A 21 30.89 8.16 -20.99
C GLN A 21 29.73 8.97 -21.57
N PHE A 22 29.79 10.29 -21.39
CA PHE A 22 29.04 11.25 -22.19
C PHE A 22 30.03 12.02 -23.08
N PRO A 23 29.86 12.04 -24.40
CA PRO A 23 30.53 13.02 -25.25
C PRO A 23 29.71 14.31 -25.29
N GLY A 24 30.40 15.44 -25.06
CA GLY A 24 29.83 16.78 -25.18
C GLY A 24 29.75 17.31 -26.61
N GLY A 25 29.25 18.53 -26.73
CA GLY A 25 29.41 19.35 -27.94
C GLY A 25 28.46 20.53 -28.01
N GLY A 26 29.01 21.76 -28.14
CA GLY A 26 28.36 22.84 -28.88
C GLY A 26 27.97 24.10 -28.10
N SER A 27 28.86 25.09 -28.10
CA SER A 27 28.59 26.55 -28.01
C SER A 27 29.18 27.17 -29.31
N PRO A 28 29.02 28.47 -29.70
CA PRO A 28 28.30 29.61 -29.11
C PRO A 28 27.54 30.47 -30.17
N ASP A 29 27.24 31.74 -29.80
CA ASP A 29 26.83 32.91 -30.61
C ASP A 29 25.31 33.16 -30.80
N ASP A 30 24.77 34.21 -30.16
CA ASP A 30 24.79 35.56 -30.76
C ASP A 30 24.39 36.64 -29.73
N SER A 31 24.89 37.86 -29.95
CA SER A 31 24.99 38.97 -29.01
C SER A 31 23.90 40.07 -29.28
N PRO A 32 24.00 41.34 -28.83
CA PRO A 32 23.05 41.91 -27.86
C PRO A 32 22.21 43.09 -28.40
N ARG A 33 21.02 43.36 -27.81
CA ARG A 33 20.34 44.66 -27.94
C ARG A 33 19.80 45.21 -26.62
N ARG A 34 20.70 45.94 -25.96
CA ARG A 34 20.56 47.28 -25.37
C ARG A 34 19.17 47.95 -25.51
N ARG A 35 18.53 48.29 -24.37
CA ARG A 35 17.91 49.61 -24.10
C ARG A 35 17.61 49.79 -22.60
N LYS A 36 18.08 50.93 -22.07
CA LYS A 36 17.91 51.47 -20.70
C LYS A 36 16.50 52.09 -20.51
N PRO A 37 16.06 52.36 -19.25
CA PRO A 37 14.70 52.74 -18.86
C PRO A 37 14.49 54.27 -18.75
N PRO A 38 13.24 54.70 -18.55
CA PRO A 38 12.94 55.71 -17.50
C PRO A 38 11.64 55.37 -16.71
N THR A 39 11.65 55.37 -15.39
CA THR A 39 11.34 56.48 -14.45
C THR A 39 9.87 56.52 -14.02
N LEU A 40 9.66 56.35 -12.70
CA LEU A 40 8.43 56.51 -11.92
C LEU A 40 7.78 57.89 -12.06
N PRO A 41 6.46 57.99 -11.81
CA PRO A 41 6.03 58.67 -10.59
C PRO A 41 4.93 57.91 -9.80
N SER A 42 5.07 57.92 -8.47
CA SER A 42 4.01 57.70 -7.46
C SER A 42 3.00 58.88 -7.44
N PRO A 43 2.03 58.93 -6.51
CA PRO A 43 1.06 57.93 -6.03
C PRO A 43 -0.38 58.44 -6.24
N SER A 44 -1.38 57.56 -6.25
CA SER A 44 -2.78 57.98 -6.03
C SER A 44 -3.54 56.85 -5.35
N SER A 45 -3.81 57.03 -4.06
CA SER A 45 -4.78 56.26 -3.29
C SER A 45 -6.19 56.49 -3.84
N PRO A 46 -7.05 55.46 -3.80
CA PRO A 46 -8.37 55.67 -3.22
C PRO A 46 -8.76 54.56 -2.24
N ASP A 47 -9.31 55.01 -1.10
CA ASP A 47 -10.17 54.39 -0.09
C ASP A 47 -10.06 52.89 0.28
N PRO A 48 -9.98 52.57 1.59
CA PRO A 48 -10.19 51.22 2.10
C PRO A 48 -11.70 50.92 2.16
N SER A 49 -12.17 50.09 1.23
CA SER A 49 -13.43 49.37 1.39
C SER A 49 -13.24 48.28 2.47
N PRO A 50 -14.17 48.08 3.42
CA PRO A 50 -14.05 47.03 4.41
C PRO A 50 -14.23 45.66 3.75
N GLU A 51 -13.11 45.02 3.41
CA GLU A 51 -13.06 43.64 2.96
C GLU A 51 -13.52 42.74 4.10
N THR A 52 -14.76 42.27 3.99
CA THR A 52 -15.38 41.37 4.96
C THR A 52 -14.77 39.99 4.78
N THR A 53 -13.73 39.69 5.54
CA THR A 53 -13.12 38.34 5.58
C THR A 53 -14.18 37.37 6.10
N PRO A 54 -14.61 36.34 5.34
CA PRO A 54 -15.46 35.30 5.91
C PRO A 54 -14.60 34.52 6.91
N ASN A 55 -14.85 34.72 8.20
CA ASN A 55 -14.41 33.82 9.26
C ASN A 55 -15.02 32.46 8.97
N THR A 56 -14.30 31.65 8.19
CA THR A 56 -14.60 30.24 8.00
C THR A 56 -14.06 29.56 9.25
N THR A 57 -14.87 29.63 10.31
CA THR A 57 -14.71 28.77 11.48
C THR A 57 -14.87 27.34 10.98
N SER A 58 -13.75 26.72 10.64
CA SER A 58 -13.68 25.29 10.37
C SER A 58 -14.03 24.60 11.67
N SER A 59 -15.29 24.19 11.77
CA SER A 59 -15.74 23.33 12.86
C SER A 59 -14.84 22.09 12.86
N PRO A 60 -14.18 21.74 13.97
CA PRO A 60 -13.29 20.58 14.01
C PRO A 60 -14.13 19.37 13.64
N THR A 61 -13.77 18.72 12.53
CA THR A 61 -14.39 17.45 12.16
C THR A 61 -14.11 16.48 13.31
N PRO A 62 -15.14 15.88 13.94
CA PRO A 62 -14.91 14.94 15.02
C PRO A 62 -14.04 13.80 14.50
N SER A 63 -12.81 13.69 15.01
CA SER A 63 -11.94 12.55 14.74
C SER A 63 -12.52 11.35 15.46
N PHE A 64 -13.20 10.47 14.74
CA PHE A 64 -13.71 9.21 15.30
C PHE A 64 -12.55 8.22 15.41
N THR A 65 -11.92 8.16 16.58
CA THR A 65 -10.87 7.16 16.83
C THR A 65 -11.49 5.77 16.86
N CYS A 66 -11.45 5.07 15.72
CA CYS A 66 -11.86 3.67 15.65
C CYS A 66 -10.71 2.78 16.16
N LEU A 67 -10.74 2.52 17.47
CA LEU A 67 -9.88 1.54 18.14
C LEU A 67 -10.56 0.16 18.13
N GLY A 68 -9.79 -0.84 17.72
CA GLY A 68 -10.19 -2.24 17.87
C GLY A 68 -10.08 -2.71 19.31
N PRO A 69 -10.65 -3.88 19.63
CA PRO A 69 -10.26 -4.61 20.83
C PRO A 69 -8.73 -4.83 20.85
N GLY A 70 -8.13 -4.90 22.04
CA GLY A 70 -6.70 -5.19 22.17
C GLY A 70 -6.35 -6.51 21.47
N ASN A 71 -5.23 -6.54 20.75
CA ASN A 71 -4.75 -7.67 19.96
C ASN A 71 -5.69 -8.14 18.82
N ASN A 72 -6.65 -7.34 18.39
CA ASN A 72 -7.45 -7.69 17.21
C ASN A 72 -6.83 -7.10 15.94
N PRO A 73 -6.48 -7.92 14.93
CA PRO A 73 -6.04 -7.40 13.65
C PRO A 73 -7.19 -6.63 12.97
N GLY A 74 -6.87 -5.44 12.48
CA GLY A 74 -7.83 -4.54 11.86
C GLY A 74 -7.40 -4.11 10.47
N ILE A 75 -8.38 -3.92 9.59
CA ILE A 75 -8.18 -3.47 8.21
C ILE A 75 -9.28 -2.50 7.80
N PHE A 76 -8.92 -1.44 7.09
CA PHE A 76 -9.87 -0.53 6.48
C PHE A 76 -10.20 -0.98 5.06
N ILE A 77 -11.49 -1.15 4.77
CA ILE A 77 -11.98 -1.44 3.43
C ILE A 77 -12.68 -0.17 2.92
N ALA A 78 -12.13 0.41 1.86
CA ALA A 78 -12.65 1.63 1.25
C ALA A 78 -14.01 1.38 0.59
N ALA A 79 -14.86 2.40 0.56
CA ALA A 79 -16.17 2.35 -0.10
C ALA A 79 -16.07 2.06 -1.61
N SER A 80 -14.90 2.31 -2.21
CA SER A 80 -14.58 1.91 -3.59
C SER A 80 -14.60 0.40 -3.80
N ALA A 81 -14.28 -0.39 -2.76
CA ALA A 81 -14.38 -1.84 -2.75
C ALA A 81 -15.73 -2.24 -2.12
N LYS A 82 -16.73 -2.50 -2.97
CA LYS A 82 -18.10 -2.74 -2.52
C LYS A 82 -18.17 -4.05 -1.76
N LEU A 83 -18.61 -3.99 -0.50
CA LEU A 83 -18.83 -5.19 0.31
C LEU A 83 -19.81 -6.15 -0.39
N ARG A 84 -19.59 -7.46 -0.24
CA ARG A 84 -20.29 -8.59 -0.87
C ARG A 84 -20.08 -8.72 -2.39
N LYS A 85 -19.75 -7.64 -3.08
CA LYS A 85 -19.44 -7.66 -4.51
C LYS A 85 -17.94 -7.83 -4.74
N ASP A 86 -17.15 -6.86 -4.31
CA ASP A 86 -15.71 -6.81 -4.50
C ASP A 86 -14.96 -7.38 -3.28
N ALA A 87 -15.37 -7.00 -2.08
CA ALA A 87 -14.83 -7.54 -0.82
C ALA A 87 -15.82 -8.53 -0.17
N ARG A 88 -15.41 -9.79 -0.01
CA ARG A 88 -16.28 -10.90 0.43
C ARG A 88 -15.75 -11.57 1.69
N PHE A 89 -16.50 -11.46 2.79
CA PHE A 89 -16.23 -12.21 4.02
C PHE A 89 -16.77 -13.64 3.88
N THR A 90 -15.96 -14.55 3.31
CA THR A 90 -16.33 -15.96 3.12
C THR A 90 -15.85 -16.87 4.24
N GLY A 91 -14.92 -16.42 5.08
CA GLY A 91 -14.37 -17.19 6.19
C GLY A 91 -14.66 -16.61 7.57
N ALA A 92 -13.63 -16.02 8.20
CA ALA A 92 -13.73 -15.43 9.52
C ALA A 92 -14.68 -14.22 9.53
N LYS A 93 -15.57 -14.17 10.53
CA LYS A 93 -16.48 -13.04 10.73
C LYS A 93 -15.78 -11.88 11.44
N PRO A 94 -15.99 -10.62 11.01
CA PRO A 94 -15.54 -9.47 11.78
C PRO A 94 -16.12 -9.50 13.20
N THR A 95 -15.29 -9.22 14.20
CA THR A 95 -15.69 -9.10 15.60
C THR A 95 -16.18 -7.70 15.93
N LYS A 96 -15.77 -6.70 15.15
CA LYS A 96 -16.19 -5.30 15.27
C LYS A 96 -16.07 -4.61 13.92
N GLU A 97 -16.98 -3.69 13.66
CA GLU A 97 -16.98 -2.82 12.49
C GLU A 97 -17.10 -1.37 12.94
N CYS A 98 -16.33 -0.48 12.32
CA CYS A 98 -16.43 0.96 12.51
C CYS A 98 -16.58 1.63 11.15
N PRO A 99 -17.73 2.26 10.87
CA PRO A 99 -17.84 3.19 9.76
C PRO A 99 -16.85 4.35 9.94
N CYS A 100 -16.17 4.72 8.86
CA CYS A 100 -15.24 5.84 8.80
C CYS A 100 -15.51 6.69 7.55
N GLY A 101 -14.85 7.84 7.43
CA GLY A 101 -14.88 8.58 6.18
C GLY A 101 -14.32 7.73 5.03
N GLY A 102 -15.12 7.56 3.97
CA GLY A 102 -14.69 6.85 2.76
C GLY A 102 -14.60 5.32 2.87
N GLY A 103 -15.08 4.69 3.95
CA GLY A 103 -15.06 3.23 4.09
C GLY A 103 -15.43 2.73 5.47
N THR A 104 -15.06 1.48 5.77
CA THR A 104 -15.33 0.84 7.05
C THR A 104 -14.08 0.11 7.54
N LYS A 105 -13.72 0.30 8.80
CA LYS A 105 -12.66 -0.46 9.47
C LYS A 105 -13.25 -1.71 10.13
N PHE A 106 -12.75 -2.87 9.76
CA PHE A 106 -13.14 -4.17 10.29
C PHE A 106 -12.05 -4.71 11.20
N PHE A 107 -12.44 -5.39 12.27
CA PHE A 107 -11.54 -6.11 13.16
C PHE A 107 -11.92 -7.57 13.19
N PHE A 108 -10.92 -8.43 13.31
CA PHE A 108 -11.11 -9.88 13.38
C PHE A 108 -10.62 -10.40 14.73
N GLY A 109 -11.04 -11.62 15.08
CA GLY A 109 -10.50 -12.32 16.23
C GLY A 109 -9.03 -12.70 16.01
N GLU A 110 -8.33 -12.99 17.12
CA GLU A 110 -7.01 -13.58 17.06
C GLU A 110 -7.03 -14.91 16.29
N ASN A 111 -6.01 -15.14 15.48
CA ASN A 111 -5.82 -16.38 14.75
C ASN A 111 -4.31 -16.69 14.71
N THR A 112 -3.94 -17.92 15.04
CA THR A 112 -2.55 -18.37 15.08
C THR A 112 -2.23 -19.39 13.99
N GLU A 113 -3.19 -19.70 13.11
CA GLU A 113 -2.92 -20.53 11.94
C GLU A 113 -2.03 -19.76 10.96
N SER A 114 -0.82 -20.28 10.71
CA SER A 114 0.15 -19.66 9.81
C SER A 114 0.22 -20.32 8.42
N ASP A 115 -0.37 -21.50 8.27
CA ASP A 115 -0.33 -22.29 7.04
C ASP A 115 -1.49 -21.88 6.10
N TRP A 116 -1.14 -21.29 4.94
CA TRP A 116 -2.12 -20.82 3.96
C TRP A 116 -3.04 -21.91 3.41
N VAL A 117 -2.54 -23.14 3.28
CA VAL A 117 -3.35 -24.28 2.83
C VAL A 117 -4.45 -24.57 3.85
N LYS A 118 -4.10 -24.55 5.15
CA LYS A 118 -5.09 -24.71 6.23
C LYS A 118 -6.00 -23.51 6.37
N ILE A 119 -5.50 -22.29 6.17
CA ILE A 119 -6.31 -21.06 6.20
C ILE A 119 -7.40 -21.13 5.13
N ARG A 120 -7.04 -21.49 3.89
CA ARG A 120 -7.98 -21.60 2.76
C ARG A 120 -8.95 -22.76 2.93
N LYS A 121 -8.46 -23.97 3.20
CA LYS A 121 -9.30 -25.18 3.32
C LYS A 121 -10.31 -25.12 4.44
N ASN A 122 -9.98 -24.43 5.54
CA ASN A 122 -10.87 -24.30 6.69
C ASN A 122 -11.64 -22.98 6.71
N GLU A 123 -11.61 -22.20 5.61
CA GLU A 123 -12.28 -20.89 5.51
C GLU A 123 -11.94 -19.98 6.70
N LYS A 124 -10.66 -19.98 7.13
CA LYS A 124 -10.16 -19.14 8.23
C LYS A 124 -9.61 -17.80 7.77
N HIS A 125 -9.60 -17.52 6.46
CA HIS A 125 -9.23 -16.22 5.94
C HIS A 125 -10.28 -15.17 6.33
N ALA A 126 -9.85 -13.93 6.51
CA ALA A 126 -10.68 -12.79 6.89
C ALA A 126 -11.67 -12.43 5.77
N PHE A 127 -11.17 -12.22 4.56
CA PHE A 127 -11.99 -11.92 3.39
C PHE A 127 -11.21 -12.13 2.09
N GLU A 128 -11.93 -12.15 0.98
CA GLU A 128 -11.38 -12.11 -0.37
C GLU A 128 -11.66 -10.75 -1.00
N LEU A 129 -10.71 -10.21 -1.77
CA LEU A 129 -10.88 -9.01 -2.58
C LEU A 129 -10.70 -9.34 -4.05
N GLN A 130 -11.69 -9.00 -4.86
CA GLN A 130 -11.60 -9.01 -6.30
C GLN A 130 -12.27 -7.74 -6.84
N CYS A 131 -11.50 -6.84 -7.42
CA CYS A 131 -12.01 -5.57 -7.91
C CYS A 131 -12.58 -5.75 -9.31
N LEU A 132 -13.90 -5.75 -9.44
CA LEU A 132 -14.57 -6.03 -10.72
C LEU A 132 -14.59 -4.80 -11.65
N ASN A 133 -14.79 -5.07 -12.94
CA ASN A 133 -14.96 -4.10 -14.03
C ASN A 133 -13.65 -3.41 -14.44
N GLY A 134 -12.57 -4.17 -14.57
CA GLY A 134 -11.27 -3.66 -15.02
C GLY A 134 -10.61 -2.73 -14.01
N LYS A 135 -10.98 -2.86 -12.72
CA LYS A 135 -10.38 -2.08 -11.65
C LYS A 135 -9.26 -2.87 -11.01
N LYS A 136 -8.13 -2.21 -10.80
CA LYS A 136 -7.04 -2.81 -10.04
C LYS A 136 -7.32 -2.74 -8.54
N PRO A 137 -7.10 -3.81 -7.78
CA PRO A 137 -7.07 -3.71 -6.34
C PRO A 137 -5.84 -2.91 -5.89
N CYS A 138 -6.04 -2.06 -4.89
CA CYS A 138 -4.94 -1.40 -4.18
C CYS A 138 -4.92 -1.82 -2.70
N PHE A 139 -3.71 -2.00 -2.18
CA PHE A 139 -3.41 -2.42 -0.82
C PHE A 139 -2.36 -1.50 -0.21
N CYS A 140 -2.57 -1.03 1.00
CA CYS A 140 -1.59 -0.20 1.70
C CYS A 140 -1.12 -0.89 2.99
N VAL A 141 0.19 -0.82 3.22
CA VAL A 141 0.86 -1.21 4.47
C VAL A 141 0.82 -0.05 5.47
N SER A 142 0.84 1.17 4.94
CA SER A 142 0.73 2.45 5.64
C SER A 142 0.22 3.52 4.68
N ASP A 143 -0.07 4.74 5.15
CA ASP A 143 -0.59 5.84 4.29
C ASP A 143 0.36 6.25 3.15
N ASP A 144 1.64 5.91 3.29
CA ASP A 144 2.72 6.25 2.40
C ASP A 144 3.31 5.06 1.63
N GLU A 145 3.01 3.82 2.01
CA GLU A 145 3.42 2.59 1.31
C GLU A 145 2.18 1.82 0.81
N CYS A 146 1.88 1.96 -0.48
CA CYS A 146 0.75 1.32 -1.15
C CYS A 146 1.19 0.61 -2.43
N TYR A 147 0.43 -0.41 -2.80
CA TYR A 147 0.69 -1.29 -3.92
C TYR A 147 -0.59 -1.46 -4.74
N GLU A 148 -0.45 -1.49 -6.06
CA GLU A 148 -1.48 -1.91 -6.99
C GLU A 148 -1.09 -3.23 -7.63
N SER A 149 -2.10 -4.01 -7.98
CA SER A 149 -1.90 -5.20 -8.80
C SER A 149 -1.43 -4.84 -10.22
N SER A 150 -0.50 -5.61 -10.78
CA SER A 150 -0.10 -5.50 -12.19
C SER A 150 -1.27 -5.79 -13.13
N GLU A 151 -2.18 -6.66 -12.70
CA GLU A 151 -3.34 -7.12 -13.46
C GLU A 151 -4.66 -6.69 -12.80
N ASP A 152 -5.67 -6.52 -13.63
CA ASP A 152 -7.04 -6.21 -13.27
C ASP A 152 -7.86 -7.48 -12.97
N ASP A 153 -8.97 -7.30 -12.23
CA ASP A 153 -9.88 -8.39 -11.82
C ASP A 153 -9.21 -9.56 -11.06
N THR A 154 -8.02 -9.35 -10.49
CA THR A 154 -7.28 -10.34 -9.70
C THR A 154 -7.90 -10.60 -8.34
N LYS A 155 -7.81 -11.86 -7.87
CA LYS A 155 -8.34 -12.29 -6.59
C LYS A 155 -7.23 -12.35 -5.53
N HIS A 156 -7.46 -11.67 -4.42
CA HIS A 156 -6.55 -11.64 -3.27
C HIS A 156 -7.24 -12.17 -2.03
N ILE A 157 -6.51 -12.96 -1.23
CA ILE A 157 -7.00 -13.58 -0.01
C ILE A 157 -6.30 -12.93 1.18
N PHE A 158 -7.08 -12.51 2.17
CA PHE A 158 -6.58 -11.84 3.37
C PHE A 158 -6.80 -12.72 4.59
N ALA A 159 -5.77 -12.90 5.40
CA ALA A 159 -5.85 -13.67 6.64
C ALA A 159 -5.47 -12.82 7.84
N SER A 160 -6.27 -12.90 8.91
CA SER A 160 -5.82 -12.42 10.22
C SER A 160 -4.79 -13.41 10.77
N PHE A 161 -3.72 -12.87 11.36
CA PHE A 161 -2.70 -13.68 12.02
C PHE A 161 -2.08 -12.91 13.19
N CYS A 162 -1.82 -13.63 14.27
CA CYS A 162 -1.27 -13.15 15.53
C CYS A 162 -0.10 -14.03 15.97
N GLU A 163 1.03 -13.40 16.27
CA GLU A 163 2.21 -14.07 16.82
C GLU A 163 2.85 -13.16 17.88
N ASN A 164 3.15 -13.73 19.05
CA ASN A 164 3.82 -13.03 20.15
C ASN A 164 3.17 -11.69 20.54
N GLY A 165 1.82 -11.63 20.51
CA GLY A 165 1.04 -10.43 20.82
C GLY A 165 1.00 -9.38 19.70
N SER A 166 1.66 -9.62 18.56
CA SER A 166 1.56 -8.78 17.37
C SER A 166 0.55 -9.39 16.40
N CYS A 167 -0.50 -8.63 16.08
CA CYS A 167 -1.55 -9.07 15.17
C CYS A 167 -1.60 -8.20 13.91
N GLY A 168 -1.92 -8.83 12.78
CA GLY A 168 -2.07 -8.16 11.49
C GLY A 168 -3.02 -8.88 10.55
N VAL A 169 -3.39 -8.19 9.48
CA VAL A 169 -4.03 -8.80 8.32
C VAL A 169 -2.97 -8.91 7.23
N TYR A 170 -2.76 -10.11 6.72
CA TYR A 170 -1.76 -10.41 5.70
C TYR A 170 -2.44 -10.86 4.43
N MET A 171 -1.83 -10.56 3.29
CA MET A 171 -2.42 -10.82 1.97
C MET A 171 -1.58 -11.84 1.20
N THR A 172 -2.27 -12.71 0.46
CA THR A 172 -1.70 -13.49 -0.64
C THR A 172 -2.53 -13.30 -1.90
N CYS A 173 -1.94 -13.57 -3.05
CA CYS A 173 -2.67 -13.73 -4.31
C CYS A 173 -3.19 -15.16 -4.43
N ASP A 174 -4.24 -15.36 -5.23
CA ASP A 174 -4.68 -16.72 -5.56
C ASP A 174 -3.62 -17.44 -6.42
N GLU A 175 -3.55 -18.77 -6.32
CA GLU A 175 -2.39 -19.59 -6.76
C GLU A 175 -2.21 -19.67 -8.28
N ASP A 176 -3.22 -19.31 -9.06
CA ASP A 176 -3.20 -19.48 -10.52
C ASP A 176 -2.41 -18.40 -11.27
N ASP A 177 -2.06 -17.28 -10.60
CA ASP A 177 -1.47 -16.10 -11.24
C ASP A 177 0.02 -15.90 -10.84
N THR A 178 0.89 -16.77 -11.36
CA THR A 178 2.34 -16.71 -11.03
C THR A 178 3.07 -15.48 -11.56
N ASP A 179 2.53 -14.84 -12.60
CA ASP A 179 3.06 -13.61 -13.19
C ASP A 179 2.60 -12.35 -12.44
N LEU A 180 1.77 -12.52 -11.40
CA LEU A 180 1.20 -11.41 -10.69
C LEU A 180 2.24 -10.66 -9.84
N LYS A 181 2.25 -9.34 -10.01
CA LYS A 181 3.13 -8.41 -9.31
C LYS A 181 2.31 -7.40 -8.53
N MET A 182 2.80 -7.06 -7.36
CA MET A 182 2.36 -5.89 -6.60
C MET A 182 3.32 -4.75 -6.84
N VAL A 183 2.88 -3.73 -7.56
CA VAL A 183 3.69 -2.59 -7.96
C VAL A 183 3.42 -1.42 -7.00
N PRO A 184 4.45 -0.81 -6.39
CA PRO A 184 4.28 0.37 -5.56
C PRO A 184 3.62 1.52 -6.34
N THR A 185 2.66 2.21 -5.72
CA THR A 185 1.96 3.35 -6.37
C THR A 185 2.64 4.69 -6.16
N LYS A 186 3.67 4.73 -5.31
CA LYS A 186 4.46 5.93 -4.94
C LYS A 186 5.93 5.56 -4.82
N ASP A 187 6.75 6.52 -4.40
CA ASP A 187 8.20 6.38 -4.22
C ASP A 187 8.62 5.45 -3.06
N LYS A 188 7.66 4.89 -2.30
CA LYS A 188 7.92 3.97 -1.19
C LYS A 188 7.42 2.57 -1.49
N GLY A 189 8.22 1.59 -1.10
CA GLY A 189 7.98 0.18 -1.34
C GLY A 189 8.89 -0.39 -2.42
N THR A 190 8.89 -1.71 -2.53
CA THR A 190 9.61 -2.45 -3.57
C THR A 190 8.60 -3.36 -4.24
N GLU A 191 8.66 -3.48 -5.56
CA GLU A 191 7.84 -4.46 -6.28
C GLU A 191 7.91 -5.83 -5.61
N VAL A 192 6.75 -6.44 -5.41
CA VAL A 192 6.66 -7.77 -4.80
C VAL A 192 6.08 -8.73 -5.82
N GLU A 193 6.88 -9.73 -6.19
CA GLU A 193 6.48 -10.80 -7.09
C GLU A 193 5.85 -11.95 -6.30
N TYR A 194 4.88 -12.65 -6.89
CA TYR A 194 4.26 -13.84 -6.28
C TYR A 194 5.30 -14.87 -5.84
N ASN A 195 6.34 -15.08 -6.66
CA ASN A 195 7.43 -16.02 -6.39
C ASN A 195 8.19 -15.75 -5.08
N SER A 196 8.10 -14.53 -4.53
CA SER A 196 8.68 -14.21 -3.22
C SER A 196 7.96 -14.90 -2.06
N TYR A 197 6.69 -15.27 -2.24
CA TYR A 197 5.82 -15.87 -1.24
C TYR A 197 5.87 -17.40 -1.20
N VAL A 198 6.40 -18.05 -2.23
CA VAL A 198 6.42 -19.51 -2.37
C VAL A 198 7.79 -20.12 -2.06
N ASN A 199 7.79 -21.40 -1.71
CA ASN A 199 8.95 -22.27 -1.58
C ASN A 199 8.65 -23.59 -2.30
N GLY A 200 9.00 -23.67 -3.59
CA GLY A 200 8.49 -24.73 -4.47
C GLY A 200 7.03 -24.45 -4.81
N GLU A 201 6.16 -25.43 -4.57
CA GLU A 201 4.71 -25.31 -4.79
C GLU A 201 3.96 -24.78 -3.56
N ASP A 202 4.64 -24.70 -2.40
CA ASP A 202 4.02 -24.32 -1.13
C ASP A 202 4.19 -22.83 -0.82
N LEU A 203 3.12 -22.17 -0.40
CA LEU A 203 3.21 -20.84 0.20
C LEU A 203 3.98 -20.91 1.53
N LYS A 204 4.87 -19.94 1.76
CA LYS A 204 5.57 -19.76 3.04
C LYS A 204 4.56 -19.51 4.17
N PRO A 205 4.86 -19.86 5.42
CA PRO A 205 3.97 -19.60 6.54
C PRO A 205 3.91 -18.11 6.91
N LEU A 206 2.80 -17.66 7.51
CA LEU A 206 2.65 -16.33 8.10
C LEU A 206 3.55 -16.17 9.36
N PRO A 207 4.06 -14.95 9.65
CA PRO A 207 3.89 -13.73 8.87
C PRO A 207 4.78 -13.70 7.62
N GLY A 208 5.83 -14.54 7.58
CA GLY A 208 6.66 -14.80 6.42
C GLY A 208 7.13 -13.54 5.68
N PRO A 209 7.27 -13.61 4.34
CA PRO A 209 7.51 -12.42 3.52
C PRO A 209 6.23 -11.63 3.19
N PHE A 210 5.07 -12.00 3.75
CA PHE A 210 3.80 -11.40 3.39
C PHE A 210 3.67 -9.99 3.97
N LYS A 211 3.13 -9.07 3.17
CA LYS A 211 2.87 -7.70 3.60
C LYS A 211 1.70 -7.67 4.59
N LYS A 212 1.89 -6.96 5.71
CA LYS A 212 0.83 -6.61 6.66
C LYS A 212 0.03 -5.45 6.09
N ILE A 213 -1.18 -5.73 5.61
CA ILE A 213 -2.06 -4.76 4.96
C ILE A 213 -2.96 -4.09 5.99
N THR A 214 -3.00 -2.76 5.97
CA THR A 214 -3.86 -1.94 6.84
C THR A 214 -5.08 -1.41 6.11
N THR A 215 -5.03 -1.34 4.78
CA THR A 215 -6.03 -0.64 3.98
C THR A 215 -6.16 -1.27 2.60
N VAL A 216 -7.40 -1.39 2.10
CA VAL A 216 -7.68 -1.90 0.75
C VAL A 216 -8.75 -1.09 0.03
N GLY A 217 -8.66 -1.04 -1.30
CA GLY A 217 -9.62 -0.37 -2.18
C GLY A 217 -9.60 -0.91 -3.61
N CYS A 218 -10.45 -0.35 -4.47
CA CYS A 218 -10.55 -0.73 -5.88
C CYS A 218 -10.46 0.51 -6.78
N GLY A 219 -9.55 0.49 -7.75
CA GLY A 219 -9.31 1.56 -8.71
C GLY A 219 -8.23 2.55 -8.26
N GLU A 220 -8.35 3.11 -7.06
CA GLU A 220 -7.34 3.99 -6.47
C GLU A 220 -7.01 3.58 -5.04
N CYS A 221 -5.80 3.89 -4.61
CA CYS A 221 -5.37 3.65 -3.24
C CYS A 221 -6.07 4.58 -2.25
N PRO A 222 -6.84 4.02 -1.29
CA PRO A 222 -7.60 4.82 -0.35
C PRO A 222 -6.71 5.54 0.66
N LYS A 223 -7.13 6.75 1.03
CA LYS A 223 -6.63 7.47 2.20
C LYS A 223 -7.58 7.23 3.36
N VAL A 224 -7.07 6.68 4.46
CA VAL A 224 -7.89 6.41 5.64
C VAL A 224 -8.28 7.74 6.29
N THR A 225 -9.58 7.92 6.52
CA THR A 225 -10.11 9.04 7.33
C THR A 225 -10.93 8.48 8.48
N CYS A 226 -10.21 7.84 9.39
CA CYS A 226 -10.61 7.48 10.76
C CYS A 226 -9.62 8.23 11.68
#